data_AF-A0A9C8I6K7-F1
#
_entry.id   AF-A0A9C8I6K7-F1
#
_cell.length_a   1.000
_cell.length_b   1.000
_cell.length_c   1.000
_cell.angle_alpha   90.00
_cell.angle_beta   90.00
_cell.angle_gamma   90.00
#
_symmetry.space_group_name_H-M   'P 1'
#
loop_
_entity.id
_entity.type
_entity.pdbx_description
1 polymer ?
#
loop_
_entity_poly.entity_id
_entity_poly.type
_entity_poly.pdbx_seq_one_letter_code
_entity_poly.pdbx_strand_id
1 'polypeptide(L)'
;MKQICSYIRTLLSLALFAFIALSWSSGDLKKSDEEPEKTDTTSDSENLIESKWFPEGLAPVMIDGKWGFIDKTGKITINPQFDRAESFSEGLARVRLGDWKTGKWGFIDKTGQFVISPQFDEASSFYEGLASVEIAK
;
A
#
# COMPACT_ATOMS: atom_id res chain seq x y z
N MET A 1 -13.61 -41.88 34.30
CA MET A 1 -12.78 -40.65 34.37
C MET A 1 -12.73 -39.90 33.03
N LYS A 2 -13.87 -39.58 32.41
CA LYS A 2 -13.94 -38.72 31.20
C LYS A 2 -15.00 -37.61 31.30
N GLN A 3 -15.85 -37.63 32.33
CA GLN A 3 -16.95 -36.67 32.51
C GLN A 3 -16.57 -35.42 33.33
N ILE A 4 -15.48 -35.47 34.12
CA ILE A 4 -15.03 -34.33 34.95
C ILE A 4 -14.26 -33.28 34.10
N CYS A 5 -13.60 -33.70 33.01
CA CYS A 5 -12.84 -32.79 32.13
C CYS A 5 -13.71 -31.93 31.19
N SER A 6 -14.98 -32.27 30.97
CA SER A 6 -15.87 -31.43 30.17
C SER A 6 -16.42 -30.26 31.00
N TYR A 7 -16.70 -30.48 32.28
CA TYR A 7 -17.36 -29.51 33.15
C TYR A 7 -16.48 -28.29 33.48
N ILE A 8 -15.16 -28.48 33.59
CA ILE A 8 -14.20 -27.39 33.87
C ILE A 8 -13.99 -26.48 32.65
N ARG A 9 -14.16 -27.00 31.41
CA ARG A 9 -14.05 -26.20 30.18
C ARG A 9 -15.26 -25.30 29.95
N THR A 10 -16.46 -25.74 30.30
CA THR A 10 -17.68 -24.93 30.16
C THR A 10 -17.82 -23.88 31.26
N LEU A 11 -17.32 -24.15 32.48
CA LEU A 11 -17.33 -23.18 33.58
C LEU A 11 -16.34 -22.02 33.38
N LEU A 12 -15.25 -22.24 32.63
CA LEU A 12 -14.32 -21.16 32.29
C LEU A 12 -14.85 -20.25 31.16
N SER A 13 -15.74 -20.74 30.29
CA SER A 13 -16.30 -19.91 29.20
C SER A 13 -17.50 -19.07 29.64
N LEU A 14 -18.23 -19.47 30.69
CA LEU A 14 -19.36 -18.70 31.23
C LEU A 14 -18.93 -17.60 32.21
N ALA A 15 -17.77 -17.72 32.85
CA ALA A 15 -17.27 -16.68 33.77
C ALA A 15 -16.65 -15.46 33.07
N LEU A 16 -16.13 -15.61 31.83
CA LEU A 16 -15.55 -14.49 31.08
C LEU A 16 -16.63 -13.55 30.50
N PHE A 17 -17.84 -14.06 30.24
CA PHE A 17 -18.97 -13.27 29.77
C PHE A 17 -19.63 -12.44 30.90
N ALA A 18 -19.41 -12.77 32.17
CA ALA A 18 -19.98 -12.04 33.31
C ALA A 18 -19.14 -10.82 33.75
N PHE A 19 -17.88 -10.70 33.35
CA PHE A 19 -17.01 -9.59 33.75
C PHE A 19 -17.19 -8.31 32.90
N ILE A 20 -17.74 -8.42 31.69
CA ILE A 20 -18.00 -7.24 30.83
C ILE A 20 -19.32 -6.55 31.24
N ALA A 21 -20.23 -7.25 31.93
CA ALA A 21 -21.55 -6.73 32.28
C ALA A 21 -21.59 -5.84 33.54
N LEU A 22 -20.52 -5.75 34.33
CA LEU A 22 -20.50 -4.99 35.60
C LEU A 22 -19.88 -3.59 35.51
N SER A 23 -19.40 -3.16 34.34
CA SER A 23 -18.77 -1.84 34.18
C SER A 23 -19.58 -0.82 33.38
N TRP A 24 -20.87 -1.09 33.12
CA TRP A 24 -21.74 -0.12 32.46
C TRP A 24 -23.11 -0.11 33.16
N SER A 25 -23.20 0.66 34.25
CA SER A 25 -24.49 1.00 34.84
C SER A 25 -24.49 2.45 35.29
N SER A 26 -25.45 3.17 34.70
CA SER A 26 -26.04 4.45 35.11
C SER A 26 -25.36 5.71 34.60
N GLY A 27 -25.90 6.19 33.48
CA GLY A 27 -25.72 7.55 32.99
C GLY A 27 -26.51 7.85 31.72
N ASP A 28 -27.77 7.42 31.62
CA ASP A 28 -28.69 7.92 30.60
C ASP A 28 -28.89 9.43 30.78
N LEU A 29 -28.75 10.22 29.71
CA LEU A 29 -29.67 11.31 29.36
C LEU A 29 -29.40 11.87 27.96
N LYS A 30 -30.42 11.70 27.11
CA LYS A 30 -30.81 12.50 25.92
C LYS A 30 -30.05 12.29 24.62
N LYS A 31 -30.72 11.48 23.79
CA LYS A 31 -30.93 11.63 22.35
C LYS A 31 -30.77 13.08 21.85
N SER A 32 -29.73 13.31 21.08
CA SER A 32 -29.77 14.18 19.91
C SER A 32 -29.52 13.28 18.70
N ASP A 33 -30.46 13.33 17.76
CA ASP A 33 -30.26 12.78 16.44
C ASP A 33 -29.13 13.58 15.79
N GLU A 34 -27.90 13.06 15.85
CA GLU A 34 -26.77 13.50 15.04
C GLU A 34 -26.28 12.26 14.30
N GLU A 35 -26.89 12.07 13.13
CA GLU A 35 -26.18 11.72 11.90
C GLU A 35 -24.77 12.31 11.97
N PRO A 36 -23.67 11.59 11.65
CA PRO A 36 -22.42 12.26 11.34
C PRO A 36 -22.69 13.10 10.09
N GLU A 37 -23.11 14.32 10.37
CA GLU A 37 -23.17 15.45 9.49
C GLU A 37 -21.86 15.49 8.74
N LYS A 38 -22.00 15.46 7.43
CA LYS A 38 -20.98 15.70 6.45
C LYS A 38 -20.28 17.02 6.80
N THR A 39 -19.17 16.95 7.54
CA THR A 39 -18.35 18.14 7.80
C THR A 39 -17.55 18.45 6.55
N ASP A 40 -18.15 19.29 5.71
CA ASP A 40 -17.45 20.12 4.74
C ASP A 40 -16.38 20.97 5.45
N THR A 41 -15.31 21.27 4.71
CA THR A 41 -14.17 22.16 5.01
C THR A 41 -12.92 21.53 5.64
N THR A 42 -12.21 20.73 4.83
CA THR A 42 -10.84 21.05 4.35
C THR A 42 -10.57 20.16 3.13
N SER A 43 -11.38 20.34 2.08
CA SER A 43 -11.46 19.49 0.89
C SER A 43 -10.19 19.40 0.05
N ASP A 44 -9.22 20.27 0.29
CA ASP A 44 -8.13 20.48 -0.66
C ASP A 44 -6.76 20.03 -0.12
N SER A 45 -6.55 19.87 1.19
CA SER A 45 -5.20 19.61 1.73
C SER A 45 -4.93 18.17 2.12
N GLU A 46 -5.93 17.40 2.54
CA GLU A 46 -5.71 16.02 3.01
C GLU A 46 -5.60 15.01 1.85
N ASN A 47 -6.29 15.24 0.74
CA ASN A 47 -6.11 14.47 -0.51
C ASN A 47 -4.77 14.74 -1.21
N LEU A 48 -4.12 15.87 -0.93
CA LEU A 48 -2.81 16.21 -1.52
C LEU A 48 -1.65 15.44 -0.89
N ILE A 49 -1.79 15.02 0.37
CA ILE A 49 -0.72 14.28 1.07
C ILE A 49 -0.71 12.82 0.60
N GLU A 50 -1.89 12.22 0.45
CA GLU A 50 -2.02 10.84 -0.02
C GLU A 50 -1.55 10.66 -1.48
N SER A 51 -1.88 11.61 -2.36
CA SER A 51 -1.50 11.56 -3.77
C SER A 51 0.01 11.71 -3.99
N LYS A 52 0.69 12.44 -3.09
CA LYS A 52 2.13 12.67 -3.18
C LYS A 52 2.96 11.41 -2.90
N TRP A 53 2.53 10.56 -1.97
CA TRP A 53 3.31 9.39 -1.53
C TRP A 53 2.99 8.11 -2.30
N PHE A 54 1.79 7.99 -2.87
CA PHE A 54 1.40 6.86 -3.71
C PHE A 54 0.94 7.36 -5.08
N PRO A 55 1.87 7.84 -5.92
CA PRO A 55 1.53 8.19 -7.28
C PRO A 55 0.88 6.98 -7.94
N GLU A 56 -0.37 7.17 -8.38
CA GLU A 56 -1.19 6.14 -9.00
C GLU A 56 -1.47 4.87 -8.17
N GLY A 57 -1.33 4.95 -6.84
CA GLY A 57 -1.65 3.87 -5.92
C GLY A 57 -0.56 2.83 -5.72
N LEU A 58 0.61 2.99 -6.34
CA LEU A 58 1.77 2.12 -6.16
C LEU A 58 3.02 2.93 -5.79
N ALA A 59 3.73 2.47 -4.77
CA ALA A 59 4.99 3.08 -4.34
C ALA A 59 6.15 2.10 -4.58
N PRO A 60 7.29 2.56 -5.12
CA PRO A 60 8.48 1.74 -5.25
C PRO A 60 9.08 1.47 -3.86
N VAL A 61 9.44 0.23 -3.59
CA VAL A 61 10.06 -0.19 -2.33
C VAL A 61 11.31 -1.01 -2.61
N MET A 62 12.34 -0.85 -1.78
CA MET A 62 13.55 -1.65 -1.84
C MET A 62 13.55 -2.70 -0.73
N ILE A 63 13.68 -3.97 -1.10
CA ILE A 63 13.73 -5.12 -0.21
C ILE A 63 14.93 -5.96 -0.65
N ASP A 64 15.83 -6.27 0.28
CA ASP A 64 17.03 -7.09 0.03
C ASP A 64 17.88 -6.62 -1.17
N GLY A 65 17.94 -5.31 -1.39
CA GLY A 65 18.73 -4.70 -2.46
C GLY A 65 18.09 -4.78 -3.85
N LYS A 66 16.85 -5.27 -3.97
CA LYS A 66 16.04 -5.19 -5.20
C LYS A 66 14.84 -4.29 -4.99
N TRP A 67 14.40 -3.68 -6.07
CA TRP A 67 13.23 -2.82 -6.11
C TRP A 67 12.00 -3.60 -6.59
N GLY A 68 10.89 -3.38 -5.90
CA GLY A 68 9.56 -3.85 -6.25
C GLY A 68 8.54 -2.73 -5.99
N PHE A 69 7.27 -3.08 -5.98
CA PHE A 69 6.19 -2.11 -5.75
C PHE A 69 5.19 -2.63 -4.74
N ILE A 70 4.75 -1.73 -3.87
CA ILE A 70 3.72 -1.97 -2.86
C ILE A 70 2.49 -1.12 -3.14
N ASP A 71 1.32 -1.62 -2.75
CA ASP A 71 0.10 -0.83 -2.71
C ASP A 71 0.00 0.04 -1.45
N LYS A 72 -1.08 0.83 -1.37
CA LYS A 72 -1.39 1.69 -0.20
C LYS A 72 -1.56 0.90 1.11
N THR A 73 -1.84 -0.39 1.04
CA THR A 73 -1.97 -1.26 2.22
C THR A 73 -0.62 -1.78 2.71
N GLY A 74 0.46 -1.51 1.96
CA GLY A 74 1.80 -2.03 2.22
C GLY A 74 2.01 -3.45 1.69
N LYS A 75 1.08 -3.98 0.91
CA LYS A 75 1.21 -5.31 0.30
C LYS A 75 2.06 -5.20 -0.96
N ILE A 76 2.97 -6.16 -1.13
CA ILE A 76 3.77 -6.29 -2.35
C ILE A 76 2.87 -6.68 -3.51
N THR A 77 2.79 -5.80 -4.51
CA THR A 77 2.05 -6.02 -5.77
C THR A 77 3.00 -6.52 -6.86
N ILE A 78 4.19 -5.95 -6.93
CA ILE A 78 5.26 -6.39 -7.85
C ILE A 78 6.44 -6.80 -7.00
N ASN A 79 6.82 -8.07 -7.11
CA ASN A 79 7.91 -8.62 -6.32
C ASN A 79 9.23 -7.87 -6.59
N PRO A 80 10.07 -7.67 -5.56
CA PRO A 80 11.40 -7.10 -5.74
C PRO A 80 12.22 -7.91 -6.74
N GLN A 81 12.49 -7.32 -7.90
CA GLN A 81 13.23 -7.99 -8.98
C GLN A 81 14.11 -7.03 -9.78
N PHE A 82 13.91 -5.72 -9.62
CA PHE A 82 14.64 -4.70 -10.39
C PHE A 82 15.83 -4.17 -9.60
N ASP A 83 16.87 -3.70 -10.29
CA ASP A 83 18.03 -3.06 -9.64
C ASP A 83 17.71 -1.61 -9.27
N ARG A 84 16.81 -0.98 -10.02
CA ARG A 84 16.22 0.31 -9.69
C ARG A 84 14.78 0.35 -10.18
N ALA A 85 13.90 0.98 -9.41
CA ALA A 85 12.56 1.32 -9.86
C ALA A 85 12.22 2.73 -9.42
N GLU A 86 11.46 3.42 -10.25
CA GLU A 86 10.99 4.78 -9.98
C GLU A 86 9.46 4.78 -9.97
N SER A 87 8.87 5.83 -9.42
CA SER A 87 7.41 5.93 -9.28
C SER A 87 6.67 5.83 -10.62
N PHE A 88 5.45 5.30 -10.57
CA PHE A 88 4.55 5.31 -11.72
C PHE A 88 4.19 6.74 -12.12
N SER A 89 4.17 6.98 -13.43
CA SER A 89 3.69 8.19 -14.07
C SER A 89 2.99 7.83 -15.38
N GLU A 90 1.78 8.32 -15.57
CA GLU A 90 0.90 8.01 -16.69
C GLU A 90 0.70 6.49 -16.91
N GLY A 91 0.65 5.73 -15.82
CA GLY A 91 0.46 4.28 -15.84
C GLY A 91 1.72 3.46 -16.09
N LEU A 92 2.87 4.09 -16.29
CA LEU A 92 4.15 3.42 -16.55
C LEU A 92 5.20 3.79 -15.50
N ALA A 93 6.03 2.83 -15.12
CA ALA A 93 7.20 3.07 -14.28
C ALA A 93 8.47 2.71 -15.05
N ARG A 94 9.49 3.57 -14.96
CA ARG A 94 10.82 3.23 -15.45
C ARG A 94 11.53 2.33 -14.44
N VAL A 95 12.12 1.25 -14.93
CA VAL A 95 12.90 0.31 -14.11
C VAL A 95 14.21 0.00 -14.79
N ARG A 96 15.23 -0.26 -13.98
CA ARG A 96 16.56 -0.62 -14.43
C ARG A 96 16.86 -2.08 -14.10
N LEU A 97 17.42 -2.78 -15.08
CA LEU A 97 18.07 -4.07 -14.87
C LEU A 97 19.57 -3.92 -15.06
N GLY A 98 20.36 -4.44 -14.13
CA GLY A 98 21.81 -4.36 -14.04
C GLY A 98 22.32 -3.22 -13.15
N ASP A 99 23.63 -3.25 -12.91
CA ASP A 99 24.32 -2.28 -12.06
C ASP A 99 24.28 -0.86 -12.60
N TRP A 100 24.71 0.10 -11.78
CA TRP A 100 24.71 1.53 -12.10
C TRP A 100 25.51 1.95 -13.35
N LYS A 101 26.45 1.10 -13.83
CA LYS A 101 27.27 1.36 -15.03
C LYS A 101 26.75 0.71 -16.30
N THR A 102 26.28 -0.53 -16.22
CA THR A 102 25.94 -1.36 -17.39
C THR A 102 24.44 -1.55 -17.56
N GLY A 103 23.69 -1.36 -16.48
CA GLY A 103 22.27 -1.59 -16.46
C GLY A 103 21.51 -0.65 -17.38
N LYS A 104 20.42 -1.15 -17.92
CA LYS A 104 19.57 -0.48 -18.90
C LYS A 104 18.20 -0.20 -18.29
N TRP A 105 17.61 0.91 -18.69
CA TRP A 105 16.26 1.30 -18.36
C TRP A 105 15.26 0.76 -19.37
N GLY A 106 14.14 0.28 -18.85
CA GLY A 106 12.92 -0.07 -19.58
C GLY A 106 11.70 0.46 -18.83
N PHE A 107 10.52 0.13 -19.34
CA PHE A 107 9.26 0.59 -18.77
C PHE A 107 8.33 -0.58 -18.50
N ILE A 108 7.72 -0.58 -17.33
CA ILE A 108 6.76 -1.58 -16.90
C ILE A 108 5.37 -0.96 -16.67
N ASP A 109 4.34 -1.80 -16.81
CA ASP A 109 2.99 -1.48 -16.39
C ASP A 109 2.76 -1.79 -14.89
N LYS A 110 1.55 -1.50 -14.40
CA LYS A 110 1.13 -1.77 -13.01
C LYS A 110 1.06 -3.26 -12.65
N THR A 111 1.11 -4.16 -13.65
CA THR A 111 1.17 -5.60 -13.44
C THR A 111 2.62 -6.09 -13.25
N GLY A 112 3.61 -5.23 -13.53
CA GLY A 112 5.02 -5.57 -13.50
C GLY A 112 5.53 -6.16 -14.81
N GLN A 113 4.74 -6.11 -15.88
CA GLN A 113 5.15 -6.56 -17.21
C GLN A 113 5.87 -5.43 -17.94
N PHE A 114 6.92 -5.77 -18.68
CA PHE A 114 7.61 -4.81 -19.54
C PHE A 114 6.73 -4.43 -20.73
N VAL A 115 6.37 -3.15 -20.79
CA VAL A 115 5.79 -2.52 -21.99
C VAL A 115 6.91 -2.19 -22.97
N ILE A 116 8.06 -1.76 -22.44
CA ILE A 116 9.28 -1.52 -23.22
C ILE A 116 10.43 -2.23 -22.51
N SER A 117 11.04 -3.19 -23.18
CA SER A 117 12.18 -3.93 -22.65
C SER A 117 13.36 -3.00 -22.33
N PRO A 118 14.17 -3.32 -21.30
CA PRO A 118 15.34 -2.53 -20.94
C PRO A 118 16.33 -2.42 -22.09
N GLN A 119 16.52 -1.21 -22.59
CA GLN A 119 17.41 -0.93 -23.73
C GLN A 119 18.04 0.45 -23.71
N PHE A 120 17.59 1.35 -22.82
CA PHE A 120 18.08 2.73 -22.73
C PHE A 120 19.15 2.86 -21.66
N ASP A 121 20.13 3.72 -21.86
CA ASP A 121 21.14 4.02 -20.85
C ASP A 121 20.61 4.95 -19.77
N GLU A 122 19.75 5.88 -20.16
CA GLU A 122 18.94 6.71 -19.26
C GLU A 122 17.51 6.84 -19.79
N ALA A 123 16.56 7.00 -18.88
CA ALA A 123 15.15 7.21 -19.22
C ALA A 123 14.53 8.13 -18.18
N SER A 124 13.72 9.10 -18.58
CA SER A 124 12.92 9.95 -17.71
C SER A 124 11.53 9.34 -17.46
N SER A 125 10.84 9.82 -16.42
CA SER A 125 9.44 9.47 -16.20
C SER A 125 8.56 10.02 -17.34
N PHE A 126 7.43 9.38 -17.59
CA PHE A 126 6.44 9.86 -18.55
C PHE A 126 5.81 11.17 -18.07
N TYR A 127 5.65 12.12 -19.00
CA TYR A 127 4.95 13.38 -18.81
C TYR A 127 4.39 13.84 -20.15
N GLU A 128 3.09 14.14 -20.19
CA GLU A 128 2.33 14.50 -21.41
C GLU A 128 2.42 13.43 -22.52
N GLY A 129 2.41 12.15 -22.15
CA GLY A 129 2.49 11.03 -23.08
C GLY A 129 3.89 10.78 -23.66
N LEU A 130 4.91 11.49 -23.18
CA LEU A 130 6.28 11.43 -23.68
C LEU A 130 7.27 11.13 -22.54
N ALA A 131 8.34 10.42 -22.88
CA ALA A 131 9.48 10.20 -21.99
C ALA A 131 10.78 10.42 -22.76
N SER A 132 11.68 11.22 -22.21
CA SER A 132 13.03 11.36 -22.77
C SER A 132 13.85 10.11 -22.47
N VAL A 133 14.59 9.62 -23.46
CA VAL A 133 15.47 8.46 -23.31
C VAL A 133 16.82 8.74 -23.98
N GLU A 134 17.89 8.21 -23.39
CA GLU A 134 19.24 8.30 -23.91
C GLU A 134 19.76 6.90 -24.27
N ILE A 135 20.47 6.82 -25.39
CA ILE A 135 21.20 5.63 -25.82
C ILE A 135 22.64 6.09 -26.08
N ALA A 136 23.55 5.66 -25.22
CA ALA A 136 24.97 5.92 -25.37
C ALA A 136 25.49 5.13 -26.58
N LYS A 137 26.25 5.82 -27.44
CA LYS A 137 26.87 5.25 -28.64
C LYS A 137 28.28 4.76 -28.39
#